data_AF-A0A3N6G5I5-F1
#
_entry.id   AF-A0A3N6G5I5-F1
#
_cell.length_a   1.000
_cell.length_b   1.000
_cell.length_c   1.000
_cell.angle_alpha   90.00
_cell.angle_beta   90.00
_cell.angle_gamma   90.00
#
_symmetry.space_group_name_H-M   'P 1'
#
loop_
_entity.id
_entity.type
_entity.pdbx_description
1 polymer ?
#
loop_
_entity_poly.entity_id
_entity_poly.type
_entity_poly.pdbx_seq_one_letter_code
_entity_poly.pdbx_strand_id
1 'polypeptide(L)'
;MLWPALRALSIGELTADQLSWLRQTFALTDSPRDEGPGAAGSLAHRAFTDDAGVRLVLDVAHTGTDGWVFTLFRDGSQPSQTTVETFRVLFRQAIEHLGLTLVEVTPAAAADEVHVPESANGPEDAFGAHWALPQELSRVWPHLGLREDAPAPVRAAKLRELMGTAAWSSAPADLRRQADAFLHAS
;
A
#
# COMPACT_ATOMS: atom_id res chain seq x y z
N MET A 1 1.37 1.68 21.40
CA MET A 1 2.41 1.51 20.36
C MET A 1 1.73 1.66 19.01
N LEU A 2 2.26 2.55 18.18
CA LEU A 2 1.65 2.92 16.91
C LEU A 2 1.79 1.82 15.85
N TRP A 3 0.66 1.46 15.25
CA TRP A 3 0.60 0.53 14.12
C TRP A 3 -0.11 1.17 12.92
N PRO A 4 0.38 0.97 11.69
CA PRO A 4 -0.27 1.53 10.52
C PRO A 4 -1.65 0.90 10.32
N ALA A 5 -2.68 1.76 10.21
CA ALA A 5 -4.00 1.38 9.75
C ALA A 5 -4.14 1.59 8.23
N LEU A 6 -3.45 2.59 7.69
CA LEU A 6 -3.39 2.92 6.27
C LEU A 6 -2.03 3.55 5.96
N ARG A 7 -1.42 3.17 4.84
CA ARG A 7 -0.18 3.75 4.33
C ARG A 7 -0.28 3.97 2.83
N ALA A 8 0.10 5.13 2.32
CA ALA A 8 0.29 5.39 0.91
C ALA A 8 1.76 5.73 0.63
N LEU A 9 2.41 4.98 -0.25
CA LEU A 9 3.76 5.25 -0.74
C LEU A 9 3.65 5.94 -2.09
N SER A 10 4.45 6.98 -2.28
CA SER A 10 4.54 7.73 -3.53
C SER A 10 5.98 8.15 -3.81
N ILE A 11 6.27 8.49 -5.07
CA ILE A 11 7.59 8.96 -5.52
C ILE A 11 7.47 10.28 -6.28
N GLY A 12 8.49 11.12 -6.13
CA GLY A 12 8.61 12.40 -6.81
C GLY A 12 9.23 13.46 -5.91
N GLU A 13 9.62 14.60 -6.49
CA GLU A 13 10.19 15.71 -5.74
C GLU A 13 9.08 16.63 -5.20
N LEU A 14 9.22 17.06 -3.94
CA LEU A 14 8.39 18.13 -3.37
C LEU A 14 9.21 19.38 -3.12
N THR A 15 8.70 20.50 -3.60
CA THR A 15 9.21 21.84 -3.26
C THR A 15 8.88 22.21 -1.81
N ALA A 16 9.56 23.21 -1.26
CA ALA A 16 9.26 23.74 0.07
C ALA A 16 7.81 24.26 0.19
N ASP A 17 7.28 24.89 -0.85
CA ASP A 17 5.90 25.39 -0.88
C ASP A 17 4.89 24.25 -0.85
N GLN A 18 5.16 23.17 -1.59
CA GLN A 18 4.35 21.95 -1.57
C GLN A 18 4.38 21.26 -0.21
N LEU A 19 5.53 21.23 0.46
CA LEU A 19 5.63 20.71 1.84
C LEU A 19 4.85 21.58 2.83
N SER A 20 4.90 22.90 2.68
CA SER A 20 4.11 23.83 3.47
C SER A 20 2.61 23.62 3.27
N TRP A 21 2.17 23.48 2.01
CA TRP A 21 0.79 23.16 1.66
C TRP A 21 0.34 21.85 2.29
N LEU A 22 1.14 20.79 2.16
CA LEU A 22 0.84 19.47 2.70
C LEU A 22 0.68 19.51 4.23
N ARG A 23 1.56 20.24 4.93
CA ARG A 23 1.46 20.44 6.38
C ARG A 23 0.18 21.17 6.76
N GLN A 24 -0.23 22.19 6.01
CA GLN A 24 -1.47 22.93 6.26
C GLN A 24 -2.71 22.06 6.00
N THR A 25 -2.75 21.38 4.86
CA THR A 25 -3.85 20.48 4.45
C THR A 25 -4.12 19.40 5.50
N PHE A 26 -3.06 18.86 6.09
CA PHE A 26 -3.14 17.81 7.11
C PHE A 26 -3.04 18.32 8.56
N ALA A 27 -2.94 19.64 8.75
CA ALA A 27 -2.67 20.33 10.02
C ALA A 27 -1.53 19.69 10.84
N LEU A 28 -0.43 19.35 10.17
CA LEU A 28 0.72 18.69 10.78
C LEU A 28 1.52 19.67 11.63
N THR A 29 2.07 19.17 12.73
CA THR A 29 3.09 19.86 13.51
C THR A 29 4.44 19.58 12.87
N ASP A 30 5.28 20.62 12.73
CA ASP A 30 6.64 20.53 12.20
C ASP A 30 7.59 19.91 13.23
N SER A 31 7.27 18.68 13.60
CA SER A 31 8.02 17.85 14.52
C SER A 31 7.88 16.40 14.08
N PRO A 32 9.00 15.67 13.90
CA PRO A 32 8.94 14.25 13.61
C PRO A 32 8.34 13.50 14.79
N ARG A 33 7.73 12.34 14.53
CA ARG A 33 7.40 11.40 15.59
C ARG A 33 8.64 10.64 16.04
N ASP A 34 8.65 10.20 17.28
CA ASP A 34 9.73 9.46 17.92
C ASP A 34 9.45 7.97 18.09
N GLU A 35 8.22 7.52 17.80
CA GLU A 35 7.80 6.13 17.96
C GLU A 35 7.15 5.50 16.71
N GLY A 36 7.09 4.17 16.73
CA GLY A 36 6.45 3.36 15.70
C GLY A 36 7.29 3.12 14.44
N PRO A 37 6.82 2.25 13.53
CA PRO A 37 7.53 1.91 12.30
C PRO A 37 7.83 3.16 11.45
N GLY A 38 9.08 3.32 11.02
CA GLY A 38 9.50 4.41 10.14
C GLY A 38 9.67 5.79 10.81
N ALA A 39 9.81 5.85 12.14
CA ALA A 39 9.95 7.14 12.86
C ALA A 39 11.17 7.93 12.40
N ALA A 40 12.26 7.24 12.06
CA ALA A 40 13.48 7.85 11.54
C ALA A 40 13.29 8.67 10.25
N GLY A 41 12.27 8.36 9.45
CA GLY A 41 11.94 9.11 8.23
C GLY A 41 10.82 10.14 8.42
N SER A 42 10.21 10.21 9.61
CA SER A 42 9.13 11.15 9.89
C SER A 42 9.61 12.58 9.76
N LEU A 43 8.78 13.45 9.19
CA LEU A 43 9.04 14.88 9.09
C LEU A 43 8.05 15.67 9.93
N ALA A 44 6.78 15.32 9.82
CA ALA A 44 5.70 16.05 10.46
C ALA A 44 4.55 15.09 10.76
N HIS A 45 3.92 15.28 11.91
CA HIS A 45 2.80 14.45 12.33
C HIS A 45 1.71 15.26 13.03
N ARG A 46 0.53 14.66 13.16
CA ARG A 46 -0.58 15.16 13.96
C ARG A 46 -1.25 13.99 14.67
N ALA A 47 -1.38 14.09 15.99
CA ALA A 47 -2.25 13.21 16.76
C ALA A 47 -3.67 13.81 16.85
N PHE A 48 -4.69 12.97 16.73
CA PHE A 48 -6.10 13.35 16.88
C PHE A 48 -6.93 12.15 17.29
N THR A 49 -8.19 12.39 17.63
CA THR A 49 -9.17 11.33 17.95
C THR A 49 -10.27 11.37 16.91
N ASP A 50 -10.65 10.21 16.37
CA ASP A 50 -11.79 10.13 15.44
C ASP A 50 -13.15 10.17 16.17
N ASP A 51 -14.24 10.18 15.41
CA ASP A 51 -15.60 10.25 15.95
C ASP A 51 -15.97 9.02 16.81
N ALA A 52 -15.23 7.91 16.65
CA ALA A 52 -15.39 6.69 17.44
C ALA A 52 -14.54 6.71 18.73
N GLY A 53 -13.82 7.79 19.01
CA GLY A 53 -12.96 7.89 20.19
C GLY A 53 -11.60 7.20 20.03
N VAL A 54 -11.23 6.77 18.81
CA VAL A 54 -9.95 6.10 18.56
C VAL A 54 -8.85 7.13 18.37
N ARG A 55 -7.77 6.99 19.14
CA ARG A 55 -6.57 7.82 18.97
C ARG A 55 -5.82 7.41 17.72
N LEU A 56 -5.62 8.38 16.83
CA LEU A 56 -4.93 8.24 15.56
C LEU A 56 -3.76 9.22 15.47
N VAL A 57 -2.76 8.83 14.68
CA VAL A 57 -1.64 9.70 14.33
C VAL A 57 -1.49 9.70 12.83
N LEU A 58 -1.64 10.87 12.21
CA LEU A 58 -1.29 11.08 10.82
C LEU A 58 0.17 11.51 10.75
N ASP A 59 0.93 10.90 9.87
CA ASP A 59 2.35 11.16 9.68
C ASP A 59 2.70 11.26 8.20
N VAL A 60 3.64 12.16 7.91
CA VAL A 60 4.29 12.24 6.61
C VAL A 60 5.78 12.05 6.82
N ALA A 61 6.31 11.06 6.11
CA ALA A 61 7.70 10.64 6.19
C ALA A 61 8.35 10.65 4.79
N HIS A 62 9.66 10.89 4.78
CA HIS A 62 10.50 10.74 3.60
C HIS A 62 11.23 9.39 3.63
N THR A 63 11.30 8.72 2.49
CA THR A 63 11.96 7.43 2.32
C THR A 63 12.90 7.46 1.12
N GLY A 64 14.21 7.34 1.36
CA GLY A 64 15.21 7.37 0.29
C GLY A 64 15.43 8.78 -0.24
N THR A 65 15.63 8.90 -1.57
CA THR A 65 15.92 10.18 -2.24
C THR A 65 14.66 10.96 -2.59
N ASP A 66 13.62 10.27 -3.11
CA ASP A 66 12.41 10.91 -3.66
C ASP A 66 11.10 10.25 -3.18
N GLY A 67 11.18 9.39 -2.16
CA GLY A 67 10.01 8.64 -1.68
C GLY A 67 9.27 9.36 -0.56
N TRP A 68 7.94 9.36 -0.63
CA TRP A 68 7.06 9.96 0.36
C TRP A 68 6.06 8.94 0.87
N VAL A 69 5.90 8.89 2.19
CA VAL A 69 4.98 7.97 2.85
C VAL A 69 4.00 8.76 3.70
N PHE A 70 2.72 8.61 3.39
CA PHE A 70 1.60 9.12 4.16
C PHE A 70 1.05 7.97 4.99
N THR A 71 1.04 8.08 6.31
CA THR A 71 0.59 6.99 7.19
C THR A 71 -0.44 7.48 8.20
N LEU A 72 -1.57 6.78 8.25
CA LEU A 72 -2.51 6.86 9.36
C LEU A 72 -2.19 5.72 10.31
N PHE A 73 -1.61 6.06 11.46
CA PHE A 73 -1.36 5.15 12.57
C PHE A 73 -2.54 5.13 13.54
N ARG A 74 -2.67 4.00 14.24
CA ARG A 74 -3.58 3.81 15.37
C ARG A 74 -2.81 3.40 16.62
N ASP A 75 -3.36 3.75 17.77
CA ASP A 75 -2.89 3.24 19.06
C ASP A 75 -3.93 2.25 19.63
N GLY A 76 -3.62 0.95 19.50
CA GLY A 76 -4.52 -0.13 19.93
C GLY A 76 -5.69 -0.37 18.98
N SER A 77 -6.83 0.29 19.23
CA SER A 77 -8.11 0.00 18.55
C SER A 77 -8.06 0.28 17.04
N GLN A 78 -8.76 -0.56 16.26
CA GLN A 78 -8.90 -0.34 14.82
C GLN A 78 -9.78 0.91 14.57
N PRO A 79 -9.36 1.86 13.72
CA PRO A 79 -10.25 2.93 13.28
C PRO A 79 -11.43 2.35 12.50
N SER A 80 -12.52 3.13 12.42
CA SER A 80 -13.66 2.75 11.58
C SER A 80 -13.26 2.62 10.10
N GLN A 81 -13.98 1.79 9.35
CA GLN A 81 -13.76 1.68 7.90
C GLN A 81 -13.96 3.04 7.20
N THR A 82 -14.96 3.81 7.62
CA THR A 82 -15.21 5.17 7.12
C THR A 82 -14.02 6.10 7.32
N THR A 83 -13.37 6.04 8.49
CA THR A 83 -12.16 6.82 8.78
C THR A 83 -11.03 6.43 7.83
N VAL A 84 -10.78 5.12 7.66
CA VAL A 84 -9.74 4.61 6.76
C VAL A 84 -9.99 5.06 5.32
N GLU A 85 -11.22 4.91 4.82
CA GLU A 85 -11.56 5.28 3.44
C GLU A 85 -11.51 6.80 3.21
N THR A 86 -11.86 7.59 4.21
CA THR A 86 -11.72 9.05 4.15
C THR A 86 -10.25 9.45 3.99
N PHE A 87 -9.36 8.88 4.80
CA PHE A 87 -7.92 9.16 4.69
C PHE A 87 -7.31 8.58 3.42
N ARG A 88 -7.81 7.45 2.90
CA ARG A 88 -7.41 6.90 1.59
C ARG A 88 -7.66 7.91 0.48
N VAL A 89 -8.87 8.46 0.42
CA VAL A 89 -9.22 9.49 -0.57
C VAL A 89 -8.35 10.73 -0.40
N LEU A 90 -8.16 11.21 0.84
CA LEU A 90 -7.32 12.37 1.12
C LEU A 90 -5.85 12.17 0.69
N PHE A 91 -5.27 10.99 0.97
CA PHE A 91 -3.90 10.69 0.55
C PHE A 91 -3.76 10.68 -0.97
N ARG A 92 -4.70 10.02 -1.66
CA ARG A 92 -4.69 9.97 -3.13
C ARG A 92 -4.83 11.35 -3.75
N GLN A 93 -5.76 12.17 -3.25
CA GLN A 93 -5.95 13.53 -3.73
C GLN A 93 -4.72 14.41 -3.46
N ALA A 94 -4.07 14.27 -2.31
CA ALA A 94 -2.84 15.01 -2.01
C ALA A 94 -1.69 14.58 -2.92
N ILE A 95 -1.50 13.28 -3.12
CA ILE A 95 -0.47 12.73 -4.03
C ILE A 95 -0.68 13.25 -5.46
N GLU A 96 -1.91 13.19 -5.97
CA GLU A 96 -2.28 13.70 -7.29
C GLU A 96 -2.05 15.21 -7.40
N HIS A 97 -2.54 15.99 -6.42
CA HIS A 97 -2.39 17.44 -6.41
C HIS A 97 -0.91 17.89 -6.40
N LEU A 98 -0.05 17.12 -5.73
CA LEU A 98 1.38 17.39 -5.63
C LEU A 98 2.17 16.91 -6.84
N GLY A 99 1.54 16.22 -7.79
CA GLY A 99 2.21 15.65 -8.96
C GLY A 99 3.10 14.44 -8.62
N LEU A 100 2.86 13.81 -7.47
CA LEU A 100 3.57 12.60 -7.06
C LEU A 100 2.99 11.37 -7.77
N THR A 101 3.82 10.38 -8.03
CA THR A 101 3.36 9.09 -8.56
C THR A 101 3.02 8.16 -7.39
N LEU A 102 1.75 7.73 -7.30
CA LEU A 102 1.32 6.72 -6.33
C LEU A 102 1.98 5.38 -6.67
N VAL A 103 2.65 4.78 -5.68
CA VAL A 103 3.31 3.47 -5.83
C VAL A 103 2.44 2.36 -5.26
N GLU A 104 1.94 2.53 -4.03
CA GLU A 104 1.06 1.56 -3.37
C GLU A 104 0.24 2.20 -2.26
N VAL A 105 -0.90 1.59 -1.94
CA VAL A 105 -1.65 1.82 -0.71
C VAL A 105 -1.81 0.49 0.04
N THR A 106 -1.52 0.50 1.34
CA THR A 106 -1.66 -0.67 2.22
C THR A 106 -2.60 -0.35 3.38
N PRO A 107 -3.69 -1.12 3.60
CA PRO A 107 -4.19 -2.18 2.72
C PRO A 107 -4.75 -1.61 1.42
N ALA A 108 -4.56 -2.32 0.30
CA ALA A 108 -5.14 -1.95 -0.99
C ALA A 108 -6.64 -2.25 -0.99
N ALA A 109 -7.43 -1.29 -1.45
CA ALA A 109 -8.87 -1.41 -1.70
C ALA A 109 -9.17 -1.61 -3.19
N ALA A 110 -8.29 -1.13 -4.08
CA ALA A 110 -8.45 -1.19 -5.53
C ALA A 110 -7.18 -1.68 -6.24
N ALA A 111 -7.33 -2.09 -7.50
CA ALA A 111 -6.24 -2.66 -8.29
C ALA A 111 -5.09 -1.67 -8.56
N ASP A 112 -5.41 -0.40 -8.74
CA ASP A 112 -4.46 0.71 -8.97
C ASP A 112 -3.72 1.15 -7.70
N GLU A 113 -4.07 0.59 -6.54
CA GLU A 113 -3.37 0.79 -5.28
C GLU A 113 -2.30 -0.27 -5.01
N VAL A 114 -2.20 -1.25 -5.89
CA VAL A 114 -1.23 -2.32 -5.79
C VAL A 114 0.02 -1.91 -6.56
N HIS A 115 1.17 -1.89 -5.90
CA HIS A 115 2.42 -1.80 -6.62
C HIS A 115 2.57 -3.02 -7.52
N VAL A 116 2.60 -2.79 -8.82
CA VAL A 116 3.00 -3.78 -9.82
C VAL A 116 4.32 -3.27 -10.38
N PRO A 117 5.46 -3.87 -10.01
CA PRO A 117 6.72 -3.49 -10.64
C PRO A 117 6.59 -3.74 -12.15
N GLU A 118 6.94 -2.74 -12.96
CA GLU A 118 7.10 -2.97 -14.39
C GLU A 118 8.11 -4.11 -14.56
N SER A 119 7.74 -5.14 -15.31
CA SER A 119 8.61 -6.31 -15.50
C SER A 119 9.97 -5.83 -15.97
N ALA A 120 10.96 -5.89 -15.06
CA ALA A 120 12.33 -5.62 -15.41
C ALA A 120 12.70 -6.65 -16.49
N ASN A 121 12.96 -6.18 -17.70
CA ASN A 121 13.50 -7.01 -18.77
C ASN A 121 14.92 -7.45 -18.34
N GLY A 122 14.99 -8.52 -17.58
CA GLY A 122 16.22 -9.12 -17.04
C GLY A 122 15.94 -10.56 -16.57
N PRO A 123 16.81 -11.55 -16.85
CA PRO A 123 16.45 -12.97 -16.66
C PRO A 123 16.35 -13.45 -15.20
N GLU A 124 16.55 -12.62 -14.18
CA GLU A 124 16.76 -13.11 -12.80
C GLU A 124 16.12 -12.29 -11.66
N ASP A 125 15.25 -11.30 -11.92
CA ASP A 125 14.71 -10.46 -10.84
C ASP A 125 13.50 -11.09 -10.08
N ALA A 126 13.90 -11.92 -9.11
CA ALA A 126 13.51 -12.02 -7.70
C ALA A 126 12.07 -12.37 -7.26
N PHE A 127 10.99 -12.11 -8.02
CA PHE A 127 9.65 -12.55 -7.59
C PHE A 127 9.20 -13.80 -8.34
N GLY A 128 9.20 -14.94 -7.64
CA GLY A 128 8.59 -16.17 -8.13
C GLY A 128 9.49 -17.08 -8.99
N ALA A 129 10.66 -16.63 -9.48
CA ALA A 129 11.51 -17.45 -10.38
C ALA A 129 11.82 -18.88 -9.86
N HIS A 130 11.83 -19.08 -8.53
CA HIS A 130 12.04 -20.37 -7.88
C HIS A 130 10.87 -20.81 -6.98
N TRP A 131 9.71 -20.17 -7.10
CA TRP A 131 8.57 -20.50 -6.26
C TRP A 131 7.85 -21.74 -6.78
N ALA A 132 7.89 -22.82 -6.00
CA ALA A 132 7.04 -23.98 -6.21
C ALA A 132 5.58 -23.61 -5.91
N LEU A 133 4.83 -23.28 -6.96
CA LEU A 133 3.44 -22.85 -6.85
C LEU A 133 2.55 -23.96 -6.25
N PRO A 134 1.68 -23.62 -5.27
CA PRO A 134 0.76 -24.58 -4.69
C PRO A 134 -0.32 -25.02 -5.69
N GLN A 135 -1.01 -26.11 -5.40
CA GLN A 135 -2.14 -26.58 -6.23
C GLN A 135 -3.41 -25.71 -6.08
N GLU A 136 -3.56 -25.06 -4.92
CA GLU A 136 -4.76 -24.31 -4.53
C GLU A 136 -4.52 -22.81 -4.62
N LEU A 137 -5.42 -22.09 -5.29
CA LEU A 137 -5.33 -20.64 -5.45
C LEU A 137 -5.43 -19.89 -4.10
N SER A 138 -6.18 -20.43 -3.15
CA SER A 138 -6.30 -19.88 -1.78
C SER A 138 -4.95 -19.77 -1.06
N ARG A 139 -4.01 -20.68 -1.36
CA ARG A 139 -2.67 -20.69 -0.76
C ARG A 139 -1.71 -19.71 -1.42
N VAL A 140 -2.05 -19.18 -2.60
CA VAL A 140 -1.22 -18.20 -3.32
C VAL A 140 -1.29 -16.83 -2.63
N TRP A 141 -2.45 -16.42 -2.11
CA TRP A 141 -2.68 -15.06 -1.60
C TRP A 141 -1.72 -14.61 -0.50
N PRO A 142 -1.44 -15.40 0.55
CA PRO A 142 -0.49 -14.99 1.58
C PRO A 142 0.92 -14.77 1.04
N HIS A 143 1.35 -15.54 0.03
CA HIS A 143 2.64 -15.37 -0.63
C HIS A 143 2.71 -14.13 -1.51
N LEU A 144 1.56 -13.63 -1.98
CA LEU A 144 1.46 -12.34 -2.68
C LEU A 144 1.29 -11.15 -1.71
N GLY A 145 1.47 -11.38 -0.39
CA GLY A 145 1.28 -10.36 0.64
C GLY A 145 -0.17 -9.92 0.83
N LEU A 146 -1.13 -10.68 0.31
CA LEU A 146 -2.54 -10.36 0.41
C LEU A 146 -3.15 -10.95 1.67
N ARG A 147 -4.03 -10.17 2.31
CA ARG A 147 -4.85 -10.61 3.42
C ARG A 147 -5.99 -11.51 2.92
N GLU A 148 -6.51 -12.35 3.81
CA GLU A 148 -7.63 -13.25 3.52
C GLU A 148 -8.91 -12.51 3.07
N ASP A 149 -9.06 -11.25 3.45
CA ASP A 149 -10.18 -10.36 3.13
C ASP A 149 -9.87 -9.38 1.98
N ALA A 150 -8.72 -9.53 1.28
CA ALA A 150 -8.35 -8.62 0.19
C ALA A 150 -9.43 -8.60 -0.92
N PRO A 151 -9.81 -7.43 -1.47
CA PRO A 151 -10.83 -7.32 -2.50
C PRO A 151 -10.50 -8.11 -3.78
N ALA A 152 -11.53 -8.56 -4.50
CA ALA A 152 -11.35 -9.32 -5.74
C ALA A 152 -10.51 -8.57 -6.81
N PRO A 153 -10.69 -7.26 -7.04
CA PRO A 153 -9.84 -6.52 -7.98
C PRO A 153 -8.36 -6.50 -7.59
N VAL A 154 -8.05 -6.43 -6.29
CA VAL A 154 -6.69 -6.45 -5.73
C VAL A 154 -6.06 -7.83 -5.95
N ARG A 155 -6.79 -8.90 -5.66
CA ARG A 155 -6.35 -10.29 -5.95
C ARG A 155 -6.11 -10.50 -7.44
N ALA A 156 -6.99 -9.96 -8.29
CA ALA A 156 -6.84 -10.08 -9.74
C ALA A 156 -5.59 -9.35 -10.25
N ALA A 157 -5.28 -8.16 -9.72
CA ALA A 157 -4.06 -7.43 -10.07
C ALA A 157 -2.79 -8.23 -9.71
N LYS A 158 -2.69 -8.70 -8.47
CA LYS A 158 -1.56 -9.53 -8.01
C LYS A 158 -1.47 -10.88 -8.70
N LEU A 159 -2.60 -11.49 -9.05
CA LEU A 159 -2.61 -12.73 -9.83
C LEU A 159 -2.07 -12.49 -11.25
N ARG A 160 -2.47 -11.40 -11.91
CA ARG A 160 -1.94 -11.04 -13.25
C ARG A 160 -0.44 -10.76 -13.20
N GLU A 161 0.04 -10.10 -12.14
CA GLU A 161 1.48 -9.93 -11.88
C GLU A 161 2.19 -11.29 -11.78
N LEU A 162 1.68 -12.21 -10.95
CA LEU A 162 2.22 -13.57 -10.84
C LEU A 162 2.23 -14.30 -12.17
N MET A 163 1.16 -14.17 -12.96
CA MET A 163 1.03 -14.80 -14.29
C MET A 163 2.06 -14.29 -15.30
N GLY A 164 2.62 -13.10 -15.09
CA GLY A 164 3.73 -12.56 -15.89
C GLY A 164 5.11 -13.11 -15.51
N THR A 165 5.24 -13.85 -14.41
CA THR A 165 6.53 -14.36 -13.93
C THR A 165 6.93 -15.70 -14.55
N ALA A 166 8.22 -16.01 -14.51
CA ALA A 166 8.74 -17.33 -14.92
C ALA A 166 8.13 -18.48 -14.09
N ALA A 167 7.78 -18.25 -12.81
CA ALA A 167 7.13 -19.23 -11.94
C ALA A 167 5.88 -19.83 -12.60
N TRP A 168 5.07 -18.95 -13.20
CA TRP A 168 3.76 -19.31 -13.74
C TRP A 168 3.86 -20.28 -14.93
N SER A 169 4.97 -20.21 -15.67
CA SER A 169 5.24 -21.13 -16.77
C SER A 169 5.21 -22.61 -16.34
N SER A 170 5.51 -22.87 -15.05
CA SER A 170 5.49 -24.20 -14.42
C SER A 170 4.29 -24.43 -13.49
N ALA A 171 3.32 -23.50 -13.44
CA ALA A 171 2.15 -23.60 -12.56
C ALA A 171 1.35 -24.89 -12.79
N PRO A 172 0.89 -25.57 -11.72
CA PRO A 172 0.05 -26.75 -11.84
C PRO A 172 -1.25 -26.49 -12.64
N ALA A 173 -1.72 -27.48 -13.39
CA ALA A 173 -2.92 -27.35 -14.22
C ALA A 173 -4.17 -26.95 -13.42
N ASP A 174 -4.30 -27.46 -12.20
CA ASP A 174 -5.41 -27.13 -11.29
C ASP A 174 -5.36 -25.67 -10.84
N LEU A 175 -4.15 -25.16 -10.56
CA LEU A 175 -3.96 -23.77 -10.22
C LEU A 175 -4.33 -22.85 -11.39
N ARG A 176 -3.91 -23.21 -12.62
CA ARG A 176 -4.26 -22.44 -13.84
C ARG A 176 -5.76 -22.37 -14.05
N ARG A 177 -6.48 -23.49 -13.93
CA ARG A 177 -7.95 -23.52 -14.05
C ARG A 177 -8.64 -22.66 -13.00
N GLN A 178 -8.17 -22.69 -11.75
CA GLN A 178 -8.73 -21.86 -10.69
C GLN A 178 -8.47 -20.37 -10.95
N ALA A 179 -7.26 -20.02 -11.39
CA ALA A 179 -6.89 -18.64 -11.74
C ALA A 179 -7.74 -18.11 -12.90
N ASP A 180 -7.91 -18.89 -13.97
CA ASP A 180 -8.78 -18.52 -15.09
C ASP A 180 -10.22 -18.34 -14.62
N ALA A 181 -10.77 -19.29 -13.86
CA ALA A 181 -12.12 -19.17 -13.32
C ALA A 181 -12.31 -17.92 -12.45
N PHE A 182 -11.32 -17.60 -11.60
CA PHE A 182 -11.33 -16.40 -10.77
C PHE A 182 -11.30 -15.11 -11.60
N LEU A 183 -10.44 -15.02 -12.62
CA LEU A 183 -10.31 -13.83 -13.46
C LEU A 183 -11.51 -13.58 -14.39
N HIS A 184 -12.26 -14.63 -14.77
CA HIS A 184 -13.48 -14.49 -15.57
C HIS A 184 -14.72 -14.17 -14.74
N ALA A 185 -14.68 -14.43 -13.43
CA ALA A 185 -15.78 -14.14 -12.49
C ALA A 185 -15.66 -12.75 -11.84
N SER A 186 -14.53 -12.06 -12.03
CA SER A 186 -14.18 -10.79 -11.38
C SER A 186 -14.31 -9.59 -12.30
#